data_AF-A0A524P5W1-F1
#
_entry.id   AF-A0A524P5W1-F1
#
_cell.length_a   1.000
_cell.length_b   1.000
_cell.length_c   1.000
_cell.angle_alpha   90.00
_cell.angle_beta   90.00
_cell.angle_gamma   90.00
#
_symmetry.space_group_name_H-M   'P 1'
#
loop_
_entity.id
_entity.type
_entity.pdbx_description
1 polymer ?
#
loop_
_entity_poly.entity_id
_entity_poly.type
_entity_poly.pdbx_seq_one_letter_code
_entity_poly.pdbx_strand_id
1 'polypeptide(L)'
;MRLNDAGLTFMQLTTNIRLEFVSPENASIFYQSFLPEFHDMPMKRSAWRIDPLLEGSTTVTVSIHAEDATAFRATVNSLVQFASIVERTLNLVENYTGSSEHTPT
;
A
#
# COMPACT_ATOMS: atom_id res chain seq x y z
N MET A 1 -46.44 -0.53 7.46
CA MET A 1 -45.42 -0.92 8.46
C MET A 1 -44.08 -0.85 7.76
N ARG A 2 -43.22 0.12 8.10
CA ARG A 2 -41.95 0.35 7.42
C ARG A 2 -40.94 -0.71 7.86
N LEU A 3 -40.41 -1.47 6.89
CA LEU A 3 -39.20 -2.26 7.07
C LEU A 3 -38.07 -1.26 7.30
N ASN A 4 -37.63 -1.13 8.55
CA ASN A 4 -36.35 -0.49 8.82
C ASN A 4 -35.28 -1.53 8.45
N ASP A 5 -34.74 -1.39 7.24
CA ASP A 5 -33.43 -1.90 6.84
C ASP A 5 -32.36 -1.29 7.78
N ALA A 6 -32.27 -1.80 8.99
CA ALA A 6 -31.02 -1.77 9.73
C ALA A 6 -30.17 -2.88 9.13
N GLY A 7 -29.46 -2.55 8.04
CA GLY A 7 -28.46 -3.42 7.43
C GLY A 7 -27.39 -3.76 8.47
N LEU A 8 -27.60 -4.84 9.21
CA LEU A 8 -26.62 -5.42 10.11
C LEU A 8 -25.44 -5.90 9.26
N THR A 9 -24.36 -5.13 9.26
CA THR A 9 -23.04 -5.64 8.86
C THR A 9 -22.63 -6.69 9.89
N PHE A 10 -22.72 -7.97 9.52
CA PHE A 10 -22.44 -9.09 10.41
C PHE A 10 -20.94 -9.26 10.77
N MET A 11 -20.04 -8.56 10.07
CA MET A 11 -18.60 -8.76 10.20
C MET A 11 -17.86 -7.50 9.78
N GLN A 12 -16.86 -7.11 10.57
CA GLN A 12 -15.87 -6.10 10.18
C GLN A 12 -14.49 -6.72 10.28
N LEU A 13 -13.56 -6.28 9.41
CA LEU A 13 -12.18 -6.74 9.42
C LEU A 13 -11.26 -5.57 9.73
N THR A 14 -10.40 -5.76 10.74
CA THR A 14 -9.31 -4.85 11.05
C THR A 14 -7.99 -5.61 10.96
N THR A 15 -7.02 -5.08 10.23
CA THR A 15 -5.73 -5.76 10.00
C THR A 15 -4.61 -4.73 9.90
N ASN A 16 -3.44 -5.08 10.41
CA ASN A 16 -2.20 -4.36 10.16
C ASN A 16 -1.33 -5.19 9.23
N ILE A 17 -1.02 -4.64 8.06
CA ILE A 17 -0.09 -5.21 7.09
C ILE A 17 1.26 -4.52 7.29
N ARG A 18 2.31 -5.32 7.48
CA ARG A 18 3.68 -4.83 7.55
C ARG A 18 4.39 -5.21 6.26
N LEU A 19 4.95 -4.19 5.60
CA LEU A 19 5.78 -4.35 4.41
C LEU A 19 7.23 -4.11 4.81
N GLU A 20 8.07 -5.11 4.60
CA GLU A 20 9.50 -5.07 4.92
C GLU A 20 10.31 -4.85 3.64
N PHE A 21 11.17 -3.84 3.66
CA PHE A 21 12.01 -3.44 2.53
C PHE A 21 13.48 -3.75 2.83
N VAL A 22 14.25 -3.97 1.77
CA VAL A 22 15.69 -4.27 1.88
C VAL A 22 16.49 -3.08 2.40
N SER A 23 16.07 -1.85 2.07
CA SER A 23 16.73 -0.62 2.49
C SER A 23 15.72 0.40 3.02
N PRO A 24 16.14 1.31 3.93
CA PRO A 24 15.30 2.43 4.36
C PRO A 24 14.91 3.36 3.21
N GLU A 25 15.77 3.47 2.19
CA GLU A 25 15.50 4.23 0.98
C GLU A 25 14.31 3.65 0.20
N ASN A 26 14.27 2.33 0.01
CA ASN A 26 13.16 1.66 -0.68
C ASN A 26 11.85 1.82 0.11
N ALA A 27 11.90 1.75 1.44
CA ALA A 27 10.74 2.03 2.30
C ALA A 27 10.26 3.48 2.16
N SER A 28 11.20 4.43 2.11
CA SER A 28 10.91 5.86 1.92
C SER A 28 10.27 6.13 0.56
N ILE A 29 10.82 5.57 -0.53
CA ILE A 29 10.27 5.70 -1.88
C ILE A 29 8.85 5.14 -1.93
N PHE A 30 8.61 3.95 -1.37
CA PHE A 30 7.27 3.37 -1.30
C PHE A 30 6.31 4.29 -0.53
N TYR A 31 6.69 4.72 0.68
CA TYR A 31 5.85 5.56 1.53
C TYR A 31 5.47 6.88 0.84
N GLN A 32 6.44 7.57 0.26
CA GLN A 32 6.22 8.84 -0.45
C GLN A 32 5.38 8.67 -1.71
N SER A 33 5.55 7.57 -2.43
CA SER A 33 4.76 7.26 -3.64
C SER A 33 3.31 6.89 -3.29
N PHE A 34 3.09 6.26 -2.13
CA PHE A 34 1.78 5.79 -1.71
C PHE A 34 0.88 6.92 -1.15
N LEU A 35 1.46 7.95 -0.52
CA LEU A 35 0.72 9.08 0.05
C LEU A 35 -0.20 9.85 -0.93
N PRO A 36 0.19 10.19 -2.17
CA PRO A 36 -0.70 10.89 -3.09
C PRO A 36 -1.87 10.01 -3.55
N GLU A 37 -1.64 8.73 -3.82
CA GLU A 37 -2.70 7.76 -4.18
C GLU A 37 -3.73 7.62 -3.04
N PHE A 38 -3.31 7.82 -1.79
CA PHE A 38 -4.15 7.79 -0.61
C PHE A 38 -5.13 8.98 -0.51
N HIS A 39 -4.73 10.17 -0.97
CA HIS A 39 -5.58 11.37 -0.82
C HIS A 39 -6.83 11.31 -1.71
N ASP A 40 -6.71 10.68 -2.88
CA ASP A 40 -7.73 10.74 -3.92
C ASP A 40 -8.60 9.47 -4.02
N MET A 41 -8.38 8.46 -3.16
CA MET A 41 -9.12 7.19 -3.24
C MET A 41 -10.50 7.29 -2.56
N PRO A 42 -11.63 7.23 -3.31
CA PRO A 42 -12.96 7.31 -2.73
C PRO A 42 -13.32 5.98 -2.05
N MET A 43 -12.94 5.80 -0.79
CA MET A 43 -13.22 4.57 -0.05
C MET A 43 -14.49 4.69 0.80
N LYS A 44 -15.63 4.28 0.24
CA LYS A 44 -16.94 4.36 0.95
C LYS A 44 -17.18 3.26 1.99
N ARG A 45 -16.44 2.13 1.93
CA ARG A 45 -16.71 0.91 2.73
C ARG A 45 -15.46 0.32 3.41
N SER A 46 -14.35 1.05 3.35
CA SER A 46 -13.09 0.70 3.99
C SER A 46 -12.31 1.96 4.35
N ALA A 47 -11.70 1.99 5.52
CA ALA A 47 -10.82 3.06 5.97
C ALA A 47 -9.45 2.47 6.22
N TRP A 48 -8.41 2.99 5.58
CA TRP A 48 -7.05 2.52 5.82
C TRP A 48 -6.19 3.69 6.30
N ARG A 49 -5.08 3.37 6.95
CA ARG A 49 -4.13 4.34 7.47
C ARG A 49 -2.73 3.77 7.24
N ILE A 50 -1.85 4.58 6.69
CA ILE A 50 -0.43 4.30 6.71
C ILE A 50 0.17 4.99 7.92
N ASP A 51 0.88 4.26 8.76
CA ASP A 51 1.56 4.85 9.91
C ASP A 51 2.75 5.69 9.41
N PRO A 52 3.06 6.83 10.06
CA PRO A 52 4.22 7.65 9.67
C PRO A 52 5.49 6.81 9.63
N LEU A 53 6.23 6.92 8.51
CA LEU A 53 7.51 6.24 8.39
C LEU A 53 8.53 6.90 9.33
N LEU A 54 9.12 6.12 10.23
CA LEU A 54 10.21 6.57 11.09
C LEU A 54 11.51 6.66 10.28
N GLU A 55 12.34 7.65 10.58
CA GLU A 55 13.64 7.84 9.92
C GLU A 55 14.51 6.58 10.09
N GLY A 56 15.08 6.10 8.99
CA GLY A 56 15.89 4.87 8.95
C GLY A 56 15.10 3.56 9.05
N SER A 57 13.76 3.60 9.13
CA SER A 57 12.92 2.40 9.13
C SER A 57 12.92 1.71 7.77
N THR A 58 13.01 0.38 7.79
CA THR A 58 12.80 -0.49 6.62
C THR A 58 11.37 -1.05 6.57
N THR A 59 10.50 -0.64 7.49
CA THR A 59 9.16 -1.17 7.63
C THR A 59 8.11 -0.09 7.44
N VAL A 60 7.13 -0.37 6.58
CA VAL A 60 5.92 0.42 6.40
C VAL A 60 4.74 -0.37 6.96
N THR A 61 3.93 0.27 7.82
CA THR A 61 2.72 -0.35 8.39
C THR A 61 1.48 0.28 7.81
N VAL A 62 0.57 -0.55 7.31
CA VAL A 62 -0.74 -0.14 6.80
C VAL A 62 -1.83 -0.81 7.63
N SER A 63 -2.61 0.00 8.34
CA SER A 63 -3.83 -0.43 9.02
C SER A 63 -4.99 -0.39 8.03
N ILE A 64 -5.78 -1.44 7.98
CA ILE A 64 -6.99 -1.55 7.17
C ILE A 64 -8.15 -1.84 8.10
N HIS A 65 -9.22 -1.07 7.95
CA HIS A 65 -10.55 -1.34 8.50
C HIS A 65 -11.53 -1.47 7.35
N ALA A 66 -12.30 -2.56 7.30
CA ALA A 66 -13.25 -2.85 6.23
C ALA A 66 -14.59 -3.33 6.80
N GLU A 67 -15.67 -2.87 6.19
CA GLU A 67 -17.05 -3.18 6.61
C GLU A 67 -17.50 -4.60 6.22
N ASP A 68 -16.75 -5.27 5.34
CA ASP A 68 -17.00 -6.65 4.91
C ASP A 68 -15.78 -7.26 4.21
N ALA A 69 -15.82 -8.57 3.97
CA ALA A 69 -14.74 -9.30 3.30
C ALA A 69 -14.49 -8.86 1.86
N THR A 70 -15.49 -8.35 1.14
CA THR A 70 -15.31 -7.90 -0.26
C THR A 70 -14.53 -6.59 -0.28
N ALA A 71 -14.90 -5.64 0.59
CA ALA A 71 -14.17 -4.40 0.79
C ALA A 71 -12.72 -4.68 1.23
N PHE A 72 -12.53 -5.59 2.19
CA PHE A 72 -11.21 -6.01 2.64
C PHE A 72 -10.37 -6.64 1.51
N ARG A 73 -10.94 -7.54 0.71
CA ARG A 73 -10.23 -8.17 -0.41
C ARG A 73 -9.83 -7.16 -1.48
N ALA A 74 -10.76 -6.29 -1.89
CA ALA A 74 -10.48 -5.24 -2.87
C ALA A 74 -9.35 -4.33 -2.37
N THR A 75 -9.39 -4.01 -1.08
CA THR A 75 -8.40 -3.22 -0.38
C THR A 75 -6.99 -3.82 -0.46
N VAL A 76 -6.85 -5.06 0.04
CA VAL A 76 -5.55 -5.73 0.07
C VAL A 76 -5.01 -5.92 -1.34
N ASN A 77 -5.88 -6.22 -2.31
CA ASN A 77 -5.48 -6.35 -3.70
C ASN A 77 -4.87 -5.05 -4.25
N SER A 78 -5.49 -3.89 -4.02
CA SER A 78 -4.93 -2.61 -4.49
C SER A 78 -3.58 -2.31 -3.82
N LEU A 79 -3.45 -2.57 -2.51
CA LEU A 79 -2.18 -2.38 -1.80
C LEU A 79 -1.05 -3.24 -2.39
N VAL A 80 -1.32 -4.54 -2.61
CA VAL A 80 -0.32 -5.48 -3.15
C VAL A 80 0.03 -5.15 -4.60
N GLN A 81 -0.95 -4.74 -5.41
CA GLN A 81 -0.70 -4.30 -6.79
C GLN A 81 0.21 -3.08 -6.82
N PHE A 82 -0.06 -2.08 -5.98
CA PHE A 82 0.77 -0.89 -5.89
C PHE A 82 2.21 -1.24 -5.45
N ALA A 83 2.36 -2.07 -4.42
CA ALA A 83 3.67 -2.56 -3.98
C ALA A 83 4.44 -3.26 -5.10
N SER A 84 3.78 -4.11 -5.88
CA SER A 84 4.41 -4.77 -7.02
C SER A 84 4.85 -3.78 -8.11
N ILE A 85 4.08 -2.71 -8.36
CA ILE A 85 4.47 -1.67 -9.32
C ILE A 85 5.72 -0.93 -8.84
N VAL A 86 5.76 -0.53 -7.57
CA VAL A 86 6.92 0.15 -6.98
C VAL A 86 8.16 -0.74 -7.05
N GLU A 87 8.05 -2.00 -6.64
CA GLU A 87 9.15 -2.97 -6.67
C GLU A 87 9.70 -3.16 -8.09
N ARG A 88 8.82 -3.34 -9.09
CA ARG A 88 9.25 -3.47 -10.49
C ARG A 88 9.90 -2.20 -11.02
N THR A 89 9.42 -1.04 -10.60
CA THR A 89 9.99 0.25 -11.01
C THR A 89 11.39 0.44 -10.45
N LEU A 90 11.60 0.13 -9.16
CA LEU A 90 12.92 0.15 -8.52
C LEU A 90 13.90 -0.77 -9.26
N ASN A 91 13.50 -2.02 -9.51
CA ASN A 91 14.32 -2.99 -10.24
C ASN A 91 14.69 -2.50 -11.65
N LEU A 92 13.77 -1.83 -12.36
CA LEU A 92 14.06 -1.28 -13.68
C LEU A 92 15.10 -0.15 -13.62
N VAL A 93 14.99 0.74 -12.63
CA VAL A 93 15.93 1.85 -12.45
C VAL A 93 17.32 1.34 -12.05
N GLU A 94 17.41 0.40 -11.11
CA GLU A 94 18.69 -0.17 -10.67
C GLU A 94 19.42 -0.87 -11.82
N ASN A 95 18.71 -1.68 -12.60
CA ASN A 95 19.26 -2.35 -13.78
C ASN A 95 19.76 -1.36 -14.85
N TYR A 96 19.09 -0.21 -15.00
CA TYR A 96 19.54 0.84 -15.92
C TYR A 96 20.82 1.54 -15.42
N THR A 97 20.90 1.84 -14.12
CA THR A 97 22.09 2.45 -13.52
C THR A 97 23.32 1.53 -13.50
N GLY A 98 23.14 0.21 -13.49
CA GLY A 98 24.23 -0.77 -13.60
C GLY A 98 24.76 -1.00 -15.02
N SER A 99 24.15 -0.40 -16.06
CA SER A 99 24.46 -0.67 -17.47
C SER A 99 25.34 0.40 -18.14
N SER A 100 25.76 1.46 -17.44
CA SER A 100 26.47 2.62 -18.02
C SER A 100 28.01 2.57 -17.93
N GLU A 101 28.62 1.48 -17.43
CA GLU A 101 30.10 1.33 -17.37
C GLU A 101 30.73 0.62 -18.60
N HIS A 102 30.28 0.92 -19.81
CA HIS A 102 31.01 0.52 -21.03
C HIS A 102 31.40 1.76 -21.86
N THR A 103 32.53 2.36 -21.50
CA THR A 103 33.30 3.25 -22.37
C THR A 103 33.99 2.42 -23.45
N PRO A 104 33.72 2.63 -24.76
CA PRO A 104 34.56 2.10 -25.80
C PRO A 104 35.83 2.95 -25.87
N THR A 105 36.98 2.31 -25.62
CA THR A 105 38.32 2.76 -26.00
C THR A 105 38.45 3.09 -27.48
#